data_AF-A0A6M3JWB8-F1
#
_entry.id   AF-A0A6M3JWB8-F1
#
_cell.length_a   1.000
_cell.length_b   1.000
_cell.length_c   1.000
_cell.angle_alpha   90.00
_cell.angle_beta   90.00
_cell.angle_gamma   90.00
#
_symmetry.space_group_name_H-M   'P 1'
#
loop_
_entity.id
_entity.type
_entity.pdbx_description
1 polymer ?
#
loop_
_entity_poly.entity_id
_entity_poly.type
_entity_poly.pdbx_seq_one_letter_code
_entity_poly.pdbx_strand_id
1 'polypeptide(L)'
;MDWKEVGLQFVKKGLPLLGGLIGGPAGSLGAQAAISLVSSALGKGEAEITPETIIQTISANPESLVELRKLEMNHSERLQELLLEERKLELQDVASARSREVEIVKATGSKDTNLYVLAYAFVGGFFISIIVMMALVLTNKLPEAMPQYVVFLLGSLFGTLTAGVSAIIQYFFGSSKGSADKTKMLGQKPPINL
;
A
#
# COMPACT_ATOMS: atom_id res chain seq x y z
N MET A 1 -14.80 10.59 -3.03
CA MET A 1 -13.50 11.10 -2.52
C MET A 1 -12.80 9.97 -1.80
N ASP A 2 -11.47 10.03 -1.70
CA ASP A 2 -10.66 8.95 -1.13
C ASP A 2 -10.22 9.29 0.31
N TRP A 3 -10.12 8.29 1.18
CA TRP A 3 -9.64 8.42 2.57
C TRP A 3 -8.22 9.02 2.64
N LYS A 4 -7.43 8.78 1.60
CA LYS A 4 -6.11 9.40 1.42
C LYS A 4 -6.19 10.93 1.36
N GLU A 5 -7.21 11.49 0.71
CA GLU A 5 -7.39 12.94 0.62
C GLU A 5 -7.79 13.53 1.97
N VAL A 6 -8.64 12.82 2.72
CA VAL A 6 -9.02 13.20 4.10
C VAL A 6 -7.78 13.25 4.98
N GLY A 7 -6.94 12.21 4.94
CA GLY A 7 -5.69 12.16 5.70
C GLY A 7 -4.76 13.33 5.37
N LEU A 8 -4.58 13.65 4.09
CA LEU A 8 -3.78 14.80 3.65
C LEU A 8 -4.33 16.14 4.16
N GLN A 9 -5.66 16.30 4.18
CA GLN A 9 -6.29 17.51 4.73
C GLN A 9 -6.07 17.64 6.24
N PHE A 10 -6.14 16.53 6.98
CA PHE A 10 -5.87 16.50 8.42
C PHE A 10 -4.43 16.90 8.71
N VAL A 11 -3.46 16.33 7.97
CA VAL A 11 -2.05 16.72 8.08
C VAL A 11 -1.87 18.22 7.81
N LYS A 12 -2.48 18.75 6.75
CA LYS A 12 -2.41 20.20 6.41
C LYS A 12 -3.02 21.09 7.50
N LYS A 13 -4.03 20.61 8.21
CA LYS A 13 -4.68 21.32 9.34
C LYS A 13 -3.97 21.06 10.68
N GLY A 14 -2.85 20.34 10.65
CA GLY A 14 -1.97 20.09 11.78
C GLY A 14 -2.43 18.96 12.71
N LEU A 15 -3.11 17.96 12.14
CA LEU A 15 -3.47 16.69 12.78
C LEU A 15 -2.67 15.54 12.16
N PRO A 16 -1.34 15.46 12.38
CA PRO A 16 -0.47 14.53 11.67
C PRO A 16 -0.68 13.05 12.03
N LEU A 17 -1.07 12.72 13.26
CA LEU A 17 -1.25 11.33 13.69
C LEU A 17 -2.57 10.78 13.16
N LEU A 18 -3.66 11.54 13.34
CA LEU A 18 -4.96 11.19 12.77
C LEU A 18 -4.88 11.16 11.23
N GLY A 19 -4.22 12.14 10.62
CA GLY A 19 -4.05 12.19 9.17
C GLY A 19 -3.21 11.03 8.63
N GLY A 20 -2.17 10.62 9.35
CA GLY A 20 -1.33 9.46 8.99
C GLY A 20 -2.09 8.14 9.03
N LEU A 21 -2.93 7.93 10.06
CA LEU A 21 -3.73 6.72 10.19
C LEU A 21 -4.90 6.70 9.19
N ILE A 22 -5.68 7.78 9.09
CA ILE A 22 -6.83 7.86 8.17
C ILE A 22 -6.40 7.81 6.71
N GLY A 23 -5.26 8.44 6.38
CA GLY A 23 -4.67 8.41 5.05
C GLY A 23 -3.87 7.15 4.73
N GLY A 24 -3.77 6.21 5.69
CA GLY A 24 -3.12 4.92 5.54
C GLY A 24 -3.91 3.95 4.65
N PRO A 25 -3.45 2.68 4.54
CA PRO A 25 -4.16 1.68 3.76
C PRO A 25 -5.63 1.58 4.17
N ALA A 26 -6.54 1.68 3.19
CA ALA A 26 -7.97 1.67 3.45
C ALA A 26 -8.38 0.35 4.14
N GLY A 27 -9.12 0.47 5.25
CA GLY A 27 -9.55 -0.69 6.05
C GLY A 27 -8.50 -1.25 7.01
N SER A 28 -7.33 -0.64 7.13
CA SER A 28 -6.37 -0.97 8.19
C SER A 28 -6.95 -0.72 9.59
N LEU A 29 -6.46 -1.45 10.60
CA LEU A 29 -6.95 -1.33 11.98
C LEU A 29 -6.68 0.06 12.55
N GLY A 30 -5.56 0.68 12.21
CA GLY A 30 -5.23 2.05 12.61
C GLY A 30 -6.12 3.08 11.93
N ALA A 31 -6.43 2.92 10.64
CA ALA A 31 -7.40 3.78 9.96
C ALA A 31 -8.80 3.69 10.60
N GLN A 32 -9.29 2.47 10.87
CA GLN A 32 -10.61 2.28 11.50
C GLN A 32 -10.67 2.86 12.92
N ALA A 33 -9.62 2.67 13.72
CA ALA A 33 -9.54 3.25 15.06
C ALA A 33 -9.48 4.78 15.03
N ALA A 34 -8.76 5.37 14.08
CA ALA A 34 -8.73 6.83 13.93
C ALA A 34 -10.09 7.38 13.48
N ILE A 35 -10.79 6.68 12.56
CA ILE A 35 -12.14 7.05 12.11
C ILE A 35 -13.15 6.99 13.25
N SER A 36 -13.11 5.96 14.11
CA SER A 36 -14.03 5.82 15.25
C SER A 36 -13.77 6.84 16.37
N LEU A 37 -12.50 7.19 16.60
CA LEU A 37 -12.16 8.29 17.53
C LEU A 37 -12.65 9.64 16.99
N VAL A 38 -12.48 9.88 15.69
CA VAL A 38 -12.99 11.08 15.02
C VAL A 38 -14.53 11.12 15.07
N SER A 39 -15.20 9.99 14.84
CA SER A 39 -16.67 9.94 14.89
C SER A 39 -17.22 10.23 16.27
N SER A 40 -16.58 9.67 17.30
CA SER A 40 -16.90 9.93 18.70
C SER A 40 -16.73 11.39 19.07
N ALA A 41 -15.61 12.01 18.66
CA ALA A 41 -15.33 13.42 18.92
C ALA A 41 -16.28 14.38 18.19
N LEU A 42 -16.74 14.01 17.00
CA LEU A 42 -17.69 14.79 16.20
C LEU A 42 -19.16 14.49 16.53
N GLY A 43 -19.44 13.54 17.45
CA GLY A 43 -20.79 13.14 17.82
C GLY A 43 -21.59 12.51 16.67
N LYS A 44 -20.90 11.94 15.67
CA LYS A 44 -21.52 11.29 14.50
C LYS A 44 -21.42 9.78 14.64
N GLY A 45 -22.45 9.06 14.20
CA GLY A 45 -22.39 7.59 14.13
C GLY A 45 -21.35 7.12 13.11
N GLU A 46 -20.71 5.98 13.34
CA GLU A 46 -19.71 5.42 12.41
C GLU A 46 -20.27 5.22 10.98
N ALA A 47 -21.56 4.92 10.86
CA ALA A 47 -22.25 4.78 9.57
C ALA A 47 -22.48 6.10 8.82
N GLU A 48 -22.37 7.25 9.49
CA GLU A 48 -22.50 8.58 8.88
C GLU A 48 -21.15 9.16 8.44
N ILE A 49 -20.06 8.50 8.81
CA ILE A 49 -18.71 8.97 8.61
C ILE A 49 -18.22 8.49 7.24
N THR A 50 -18.44 9.34 6.24
CA THR A 50 -17.82 9.20 4.91
C THR A 50 -16.70 10.23 4.72
N PRO A 51 -15.77 10.00 3.77
CA PRO A 51 -14.74 10.98 3.43
C PRO A 51 -15.31 12.37 3.16
N GLU A 52 -16.44 12.44 2.46
CA GLU A 52 -17.14 13.67 2.12
C GLU A 52 -17.71 14.36 3.37
N THR A 53 -18.38 13.61 4.23
CA THR A 53 -19.02 14.15 5.45
C THR A 53 -17.97 14.71 6.42
N ILE A 54 -16.83 14.04 6.58
CA ILE A 54 -15.74 14.53 7.45
C ILE A 54 -15.19 15.86 6.90
N ILE A 55 -14.85 15.91 5.62
CA ILE A 55 -14.27 17.11 5.01
C ILE A 55 -15.25 18.28 5.10
N GLN A 56 -16.54 18.04 4.84
CA GLN A 56 -17.57 19.05 4.98
C GLN A 56 -17.71 19.52 6.43
N THR A 57 -17.75 18.60 7.40
CA THR A 57 -17.88 18.94 8.83
C THR A 57 -16.72 19.81 9.30
N ILE A 58 -15.50 19.45 8.93
CA ILE A 58 -14.27 20.18 9.30
C ILE A 58 -14.14 21.51 8.58
N SER A 59 -14.68 21.62 7.37
CA SER A 59 -14.66 22.88 6.60
C SER A 59 -15.76 23.83 7.07
N ALA A 60 -16.90 23.30 7.49
CA ALA A 60 -18.05 24.07 7.96
C ALA A 60 -17.91 24.54 9.41
N ASN A 61 -17.24 23.75 10.27
CA ASN A 61 -17.10 24.05 11.69
C ASN A 61 -15.63 24.07 12.15
N PRO A 62 -15.04 25.26 12.34
CA PRO A 62 -13.70 25.41 12.89
C PRO A 62 -13.54 24.84 14.31
N GLU A 63 -14.59 24.79 15.13
CA GLU A 63 -14.53 24.19 16.48
C GLU A 63 -14.30 22.69 16.43
N SER A 64 -14.80 22.01 15.39
CA SER A 64 -14.52 20.59 15.16
C SER A 64 -13.03 20.32 15.03
N LEU A 65 -12.25 21.25 14.46
CA LEU A 65 -10.79 21.10 14.40
C LEU A 65 -10.11 21.23 15.75
N VAL A 66 -10.65 22.07 16.64
CA VAL A 66 -10.13 22.23 17.99
C VAL A 66 -10.37 20.96 18.81
N GLU A 67 -11.57 20.39 18.71
CA GLU A 67 -11.89 19.12 19.38
C GLU A 67 -11.07 17.95 18.84
N LEU A 68 -10.86 17.87 17.52
CA LEU A 68 -9.97 16.86 16.93
C LEU A 68 -8.52 17.04 17.36
N ARG A 69 -8.06 18.27 17.58
CA ARG A 69 -6.71 18.54 18.09
C ARG A 69 -6.56 18.13 19.54
N LYS A 70 -7.56 18.40 20.38
CA LYS A 70 -7.60 17.91 21.76
C LYS A 70 -7.60 16.38 21.80
N LEU A 71 -8.41 15.74 20.97
CA LEU A 71 -8.44 14.29 20.81
C LEU A 71 -7.07 13.74 20.44
N GLU A 72 -6.42 14.31 19.41
CA GLU A 72 -5.09 13.87 18.99
C GLU A 72 -4.05 14.05 20.09
N MET A 73 -4.10 15.14 20.85
CA MET A 73 -3.20 15.36 21.99
C MET A 73 -3.46 14.34 23.11
N ASN A 74 -4.73 14.11 23.46
CA ASN A 74 -5.13 13.19 24.52
C ASN A 74 -4.82 11.72 24.21
N HIS A 75 -4.85 11.35 22.92
CA HIS A 75 -4.56 9.99 22.46
C HIS A 75 -3.24 9.87 21.72
N SER A 76 -2.35 10.85 21.84
CA SER A 76 -1.12 10.95 21.05
C SER A 76 -0.25 9.70 21.12
N GLU A 77 -0.01 9.19 22.33
CA GLU A 77 0.75 7.96 22.55
C GLU A 77 0.09 6.76 21.86
N ARG A 78 -1.22 6.59 22.03
CA ARG A 78 -1.97 5.49 21.43
C ARG A 78 -1.99 5.56 19.90
N LEU A 79 -2.15 6.75 19.33
CA LEU A 79 -2.13 6.95 17.88
C LEU A 79 -0.73 6.71 17.30
N GLN A 80 0.32 7.08 18.04
CA GLN A 80 1.71 6.77 17.66
C GLN A 80 1.99 5.27 17.70
N GLU A 81 1.50 4.55 18.71
CA GLU A 81 1.61 3.09 18.79
C GLU A 81 0.98 2.42 17.58
N LEU A 82 -0.25 2.79 17.23
CA LEU A 82 -0.97 2.24 16.09
C LEU A 82 -0.20 2.48 14.78
N LEU A 83 0.32 3.70 14.60
CA LEU A 83 1.07 4.06 13.39
C LEU A 83 2.39 3.29 13.30
N LEU A 84 3.04 3.05 14.44
CA LEU A 84 4.26 2.26 14.54
C LEU A 84 3.99 0.76 14.33
N GLU A 85 2.86 0.26 14.80
CA GLU A 85 2.40 -1.12 14.57
C GLU A 85 2.09 -1.37 13.09
N GLU A 86 1.36 -0.47 12.43
CA GLU A 86 1.13 -0.57 10.98
C GLU A 86 2.44 -0.56 10.19
N ARG A 87 3.37 0.32 10.54
CA ARG A 87 4.70 0.35 9.93
C ARG A 87 5.50 -0.91 10.20
N LYS A 88 5.38 -1.50 11.40
CA LYS A 88 6.00 -2.79 11.70
C LYS A 88 5.40 -3.90 10.87
N LEU A 89 4.07 -3.94 10.69
CA LEU A 89 3.42 -4.94 9.84
C LEU A 89 3.86 -4.81 8.38
N GLU A 90 3.90 -3.58 7.85
CA GLU A 90 4.46 -3.31 6.51
C GLU A 90 5.91 -3.77 6.38
N LEU A 91 6.75 -3.46 7.38
CA LEU A 91 8.16 -3.85 7.39
C LEU A 91 8.34 -5.35 7.61
N GLN A 92 7.47 -6.01 8.37
CA GLN A 92 7.47 -7.46 8.57
C GLN A 92 7.10 -8.19 7.29
N ASP A 93 6.15 -7.69 6.51
CA ASP A 93 5.84 -8.26 5.20
C ASP A 93 7.07 -8.17 4.27
N VAL A 94 7.74 -7.02 4.24
CA VAL A 94 8.99 -6.83 3.49
C VAL A 94 10.15 -7.69 4.04
N ALA A 95 10.25 -7.84 5.36
CA ALA A 95 11.31 -8.63 6.00
C ALA A 95 11.09 -10.13 5.83
N SER A 96 9.85 -10.60 5.88
CA SER A 96 9.43 -11.99 5.62
C SER A 96 9.71 -12.39 4.18
N ALA A 97 9.48 -11.48 3.22
CA ALA A 97 9.89 -11.68 1.83
C ALA A 97 11.41 -11.87 1.69
N ARG A 98 12.21 -11.09 2.44
CA ARG A 98 13.68 -11.20 2.44
C ARG A 98 14.20 -12.42 3.19
N SER A 99 13.59 -12.82 4.30
CA SER A 99 14.03 -13.98 5.08
C SER A 99 13.73 -15.27 4.35
N ARG A 100 12.59 -15.37 3.66
CA ARG A 100 12.26 -16.52 2.81
C ARG A 100 13.27 -16.70 1.68
N GLU A 101 13.71 -15.61 1.07
CA GLU A 101 14.76 -15.64 0.04
C GLU A 101 16.12 -16.08 0.61
N VAL A 102 16.50 -15.56 1.78
CA VAL A 102 17.77 -15.95 2.46
C VAL A 102 17.74 -17.41 2.93
N GLU A 103 16.62 -17.91 3.43
CA GLU A 103 16.46 -19.31 3.86
C GLU A 103 16.45 -20.28 2.68
N ILE A 104 15.76 -19.95 1.58
CA ILE A 104 15.79 -20.74 0.34
C ILE A 104 17.21 -20.80 -0.24
N VAL A 105 17.90 -19.66 -0.30
CA VAL A 105 19.29 -19.57 -0.82
C VAL A 105 20.28 -20.30 0.10
N LYS A 106 20.11 -20.24 1.42
CA LYS A 106 20.94 -21.00 2.38
C LYS A 106 20.69 -22.51 2.34
N ALA A 107 19.46 -22.95 2.09
CA ALA A 107 19.10 -24.36 2.07
C ALA A 107 19.50 -25.08 0.76
N THR A 108 19.58 -24.37 -0.37
CA THR A 108 19.78 -24.98 -1.70
C THR A 108 21.14 -24.68 -2.35
N GLY A 109 21.91 -23.72 -1.82
CA GLY A 109 23.31 -23.49 -2.22
C GLY A 109 23.52 -23.07 -3.69
N SER A 110 22.45 -22.76 -4.43
CA SER A 110 22.50 -22.49 -5.87
C SER A 110 21.76 -21.20 -6.17
N LYS A 111 22.40 -20.30 -6.93
CA LYS A 111 21.84 -19.02 -7.35
C LYS A 111 20.51 -19.26 -8.09
N ASP A 112 19.47 -18.58 -7.64
CA ASP A 112 18.05 -18.91 -7.81
C ASP A 112 17.59 -18.80 -9.28
N THR A 113 17.98 -19.78 -10.11
CA THR A 113 17.66 -19.79 -11.54
C THR A 113 16.16 -19.97 -11.76
N ASN A 114 15.50 -20.67 -10.84
CA ASN A 114 14.05 -20.88 -10.83
C ASN A 114 13.27 -19.57 -10.64
N LEU A 115 13.80 -18.63 -9.86
CA LEU A 115 13.18 -17.32 -9.64
C LEU A 115 13.17 -16.47 -10.93
N TYR A 116 14.26 -16.48 -11.69
CA TYR A 116 14.30 -15.81 -13.00
C TYR A 116 13.37 -16.50 -14.00
N VAL A 117 13.34 -17.83 -14.03
CA VAL A 117 12.42 -18.59 -14.91
C VAL A 117 10.96 -18.28 -14.56
N LEU A 118 10.61 -18.22 -13.28
CA LEU A 118 9.25 -17.89 -12.83
C LEU A 118 8.88 -16.45 -13.17
N ALA A 119 9.80 -15.49 -12.98
CA ALA A 119 9.59 -14.10 -13.36
C ALA A 119 9.39 -13.94 -14.87
N TYR A 120 10.24 -14.58 -15.69
CA TYR A 120 10.09 -14.59 -17.14
C TYR A 120 8.79 -15.28 -17.58
N ALA A 121 8.40 -16.38 -16.94
CA ALA A 121 7.16 -17.08 -17.23
C ALA A 121 5.93 -16.21 -16.89
N PHE A 122 5.93 -15.52 -15.75
CA PHE A 122 4.82 -14.66 -15.33
C PHE A 122 4.70 -13.42 -16.22
N VAL A 123 5.80 -12.70 -16.45
CA VAL A 123 5.83 -11.51 -17.30
C VAL A 123 5.51 -11.90 -18.76
N GLY A 124 6.11 -12.97 -19.26
CA GLY A 124 5.82 -13.51 -20.59
C GLY A 124 4.35 -13.92 -20.74
N GLY A 125 3.80 -14.64 -19.77
CA GLY A 125 2.39 -15.04 -19.75
C GLY A 125 1.44 -13.84 -19.73
N PHE A 126 1.77 -12.77 -19.01
CA PHE A 126 1.00 -11.52 -19.02
C PHE A 126 0.98 -10.84 -20.38
N PHE A 127 2.14 -10.71 -21.05
CA PHE A 127 2.16 -10.11 -22.40
C PHE A 127 1.48 -11.00 -23.44
N ILE A 128 1.63 -12.33 -23.33
CA ILE A 128 0.91 -13.28 -24.19
C ILE A 128 -0.61 -13.15 -23.99
N SER A 129 -1.09 -13.02 -22.75
CA SER A 129 -2.53 -12.87 -22.51
C SER A 129 -3.09 -11.57 -23.09
N ILE A 130 -2.34 -10.47 -23.04
CA ILE A 130 -2.68 -9.21 -23.73
C ILE A 130 -2.75 -9.43 -25.25
N ILE A 131 -1.74 -10.07 -25.83
CA ILE A 131 -1.68 -10.32 -27.28
C ILE A 131 -2.85 -11.20 -27.72
N VAL A 132 -3.13 -12.28 -26.99
CA VAL A 132 -4.27 -13.17 -27.26
C VAL A 132 -5.58 -12.41 -27.16
N MET A 133 -5.77 -11.61 -26.11
CA MET A 133 -7.01 -10.84 -25.96
C MET A 133 -7.17 -9.80 -27.06
N MET A 134 -6.09 -9.11 -27.42
CA MET A 134 -6.09 -8.15 -28.54
C MET A 134 -6.38 -8.85 -29.88
N ALA A 135 -5.84 -10.04 -30.12
CA ALA A 135 -6.16 -10.83 -31.30
C ALA A 135 -7.64 -11.26 -31.34
N LEU A 136 -8.23 -11.63 -30.21
CA LEU A 136 -9.66 -11.96 -30.12
C LEU A 136 -10.56 -10.75 -30.39
N VAL A 137 -10.18 -9.56 -29.91
CA VAL A 137 -10.86 -8.29 -30.23
C VAL A 137 -10.79 -8.01 -31.73
N LEU A 138 -9.58 -8.03 -32.31
CA LEU A 138 -9.36 -7.67 -33.72
C LEU A 138 -9.97 -8.67 -34.71
N THR A 139 -10.24 -9.90 -34.28
CA THR A 139 -10.88 -10.94 -35.11
C THR A 139 -12.39 -11.03 -34.91
N ASN A 140 -13.01 -10.09 -34.18
CA ASN A 140 -14.44 -10.10 -33.82
C ASN A 140 -14.91 -11.44 -33.21
N LYS A 141 -14.02 -12.14 -32.49
CA LYS A 141 -14.32 -13.41 -31.82
C LYS A 141 -14.86 -13.20 -30.40
N LEU A 142 -14.92 -11.95 -29.94
CA LEU A 142 -15.55 -11.61 -28.67
C LEU A 142 -17.06 -11.36 -28.88
N PRO A 143 -17.92 -11.74 -27.91
CA PRO A 143 -19.33 -11.41 -27.95
C PRO A 143 -19.53 -9.89 -28.01
N GLU A 144 -20.39 -9.41 -28.92
CA GLU A 144 -20.73 -7.97 -29.03
C GLU A 144 -21.35 -7.41 -27.74
N ALA A 145 -22.03 -8.27 -26.98
CA ALA A 145 -22.59 -7.96 -25.67
C ALA A 145 -21.95 -8.86 -24.59
N MET A 146 -20.86 -8.40 -23.99
CA MET A 146 -20.35 -9.02 -22.76
C MET A 146 -21.14 -8.50 -21.56
N PRO A 147 -21.66 -9.39 -20.69
CA PRO A 147 -22.29 -8.96 -19.45
C PRO A 147 -21.34 -8.09 -18.61
N GLN A 148 -21.88 -7.06 -17.96
CA GLN A 148 -21.08 -6.10 -17.19
C GLN A 148 -20.22 -6.78 -16.10
N TYR A 149 -20.70 -7.86 -15.49
CA TYR A 149 -19.93 -8.65 -14.52
C TYR A 149 -18.70 -9.33 -15.15
N VAL A 150 -18.77 -9.75 -16.41
CA VAL A 150 -17.64 -10.36 -17.14
C VAL A 150 -16.56 -9.30 -17.40
N VAL A 151 -16.97 -8.12 -17.83
CA VAL A 151 -16.05 -6.99 -18.05
C VAL A 151 -15.38 -6.57 -16.74
N PHE A 152 -16.13 -6.53 -15.64
CA PHE A 152 -15.59 -6.24 -14.30
C PHE A 152 -14.58 -7.31 -13.85
N LEU A 153 -14.91 -8.59 -14.00
CA LEU A 153 -14.00 -9.69 -13.64
C LEU A 153 -12.72 -9.67 -14.49
N LEU A 154 -12.83 -9.43 -15.79
CA LEU A 154 -11.66 -9.26 -16.66
C LEU A 154 -10.83 -8.04 -16.23
N GLY A 155 -11.46 -6.90 -15.97
CA GLY A 155 -10.76 -5.71 -15.47
C GLY A 155 -10.03 -5.95 -14.15
N SER A 156 -10.67 -6.63 -13.19
CA SER A 156 -10.09 -6.99 -11.89
C SER A 156 -8.92 -7.96 -12.04
N LEU A 157 -9.06 -8.97 -12.91
CA LEU A 157 -7.99 -9.92 -13.23
C LEU A 157 -6.78 -9.21 -13.86
N PHE A 158 -7.00 -8.35 -14.86
CA PHE A 158 -5.93 -7.57 -15.47
C PHE A 158 -5.27 -6.59 -14.49
N GLY A 159 -6.05 -5.99 -13.59
CA GLY A 159 -5.54 -5.16 -12.49
C GLY A 159 -4.61 -5.95 -11.56
N THR A 160 -5.02 -7.15 -11.16
CA THR A 160 -4.23 -8.05 -10.31
C THR A 160 -2.94 -8.51 -11.01
N LEU A 161 -3.02 -8.88 -12.29
CA LEU A 161 -1.86 -9.28 -13.08
C LEU A 161 -0.86 -8.11 -13.25
N THR A 162 -1.37 -6.89 -13.51
CA THR A 162 -0.55 -5.68 -13.62
C THR A 162 0.15 -5.34 -12.30
N ALA A 163 -0.55 -5.50 -11.17
CA ALA A 163 0.04 -5.36 -9.84
C ALA A 163 1.14 -6.42 -9.60
N GLY A 164 0.91 -7.67 -10.01
CA GLY A 164 1.91 -8.74 -9.95
C GLY A 164 3.17 -8.45 -10.76
N VAL A 165 3.03 -7.97 -12.01
CA VAL A 165 4.17 -7.54 -12.84
C VAL A 165 4.91 -6.37 -12.19
N SER A 166 4.18 -5.39 -11.64
CA SER A 166 4.77 -4.26 -10.93
C SER A 166 5.57 -4.69 -9.71
N ALA A 167 5.05 -5.65 -8.94
CA ALA A 167 5.74 -6.23 -7.80
C ALA A 167 7.03 -6.96 -8.21
N ILE A 168 7.01 -7.72 -9.32
CA ILE A 168 8.20 -8.37 -9.89
C ILE A 168 9.23 -7.33 -10.31
N ILE A 169 8.83 -6.27 -11.03
CA ILE A 169 9.74 -5.19 -11.44
C ILE A 169 10.34 -4.50 -10.21
N GLN A 170 9.54 -4.17 -9.19
CA GLN A 170 10.02 -3.57 -7.95
C GLN A 170 11.00 -4.48 -7.21
N TYR A 171 10.75 -5.79 -7.20
CA TYR A 171 11.63 -6.77 -6.59
C TYR A 171 13.01 -6.80 -7.27
N PHE A 172 13.06 -6.91 -8.60
CA PHE A 172 14.33 -6.99 -9.35
C PHE A 172 15.07 -5.63 -9.44
N PHE A 173 14.37 -4.53 -9.64
CA PHE A 173 14.98 -3.22 -9.89
C PHE A 173 14.98 -2.26 -8.68
N GLY A 174 14.04 -2.43 -7.75
CA GLY A 174 13.91 -1.59 -6.56
C GLY A 174 14.80 -2.01 -5.39
N SER A 175 15.04 -3.31 -5.20
CA SER A 175 15.89 -3.82 -4.10
C SER A 175 17.39 -3.83 -4.44
N SER A 176 17.75 -4.05 -5.71
CA SER A 176 19.13 -4.27 -6.15
C SER A 176 20.01 -3.01 -6.13
N LYS A 177 19.47 -1.83 -6.49
CA LYS A 177 20.23 -0.57 -6.45
C LYS A 177 20.53 -0.13 -5.01
N GLY A 178 19.57 -0.26 -4.11
CA GLY A 178 19.73 0.16 -2.71
C GLY A 178 20.73 -0.70 -1.90
N SER A 179 20.83 -2.00 -2.19
CA SER A 179 21.74 -2.91 -1.46
C SER A 179 23.17 -2.89 -2.02
N ALA A 180 23.35 -2.78 -3.34
CA ALA A 180 24.67 -2.69 -3.96
C ALA A 180 25.41 -1.40 -3.54
N ASP A 181 24.71 -0.26 -3.53
CA ASP A 181 25.29 1.03 -3.13
C ASP A 181 25.63 1.07 -1.63
N LYS A 182 24.78 0.50 -0.77
CA LYS A 182 25.07 0.40 0.68
C LYS A 182 26.29 -0.46 0.96
N THR A 183 26.45 -1.58 0.27
CA THR A 183 27.61 -2.47 0.45
C THR A 183 28.90 -1.80 -0.01
N LYS A 184 28.84 -1.05 -1.12
CA LYS A 184 29.97 -0.27 -1.64
C LYS A 184 30.38 0.87 -0.71
N MET A 185 29.40 1.56 -0.09
CA MET A 185 29.65 2.62 0.87
C MET A 185 30.20 2.10 2.21
N LEU A 186 29.76 0.93 2.66
CA LEU A 186 30.26 0.31 3.90
C LEU A 186 31.66 -0.27 3.74
N GLY A 187 32.01 -0.81 2.57
CA GLY A 187 33.36 -1.29 2.26
C GLY A 187 34.43 -0.20 2.10
N GLN A 188 34.02 1.08 2.01
CA GLN A 188 34.93 2.22 1.87
C GLN A 188 35.23 2.95 3.18
N LYS A 189 34.61 2.57 4.31
CA LYS A 189 34.88 3.21 5.60
C LYS A 189 36.15 2.61 6.22
N PRO A 190 37.26 3.38 6.37
CA PRO A 190 38.45 2.87 7.04
C PRO A 190 38.11 2.50 8.50
N PRO A 191 38.81 1.50 9.08
CA PRO A 191 38.56 1.07 10.44
C PRO A 191 38.72 2.25 11.40
N ILE A 192 37.71 2.47 12.24
CA ILE A 192 37.75 3.42 13.34
C ILE A 192 38.64 2.80 14.40
N ASN A 193 39.91 3.22 14.45
CA ASN A 193 40.76 2.94 15.61
C ASN A 193 40.25 3.79 16.78
N LEU A 194 39.69 3.12 17.79
CA LEU A 194 39.47 3.66 19.13
C LEU A 194 40.72 3.46 19.98
#